data_AF-A0AA40R6N7-F1
#
_entry.id   AF-A0AA40R6N7-F1
#
_cell.length_a   1.000
_cell.length_b   1.000
_cell.length_c   1.000
_cell.angle_alpha   90.00
_cell.angle_beta   90.00
_cell.angle_gamma   90.00
#
_symmetry.space_group_name_H-M   'P 1'
#
loop_
_entity.id
_entity.type
_entity.pdbx_description
1 polymer ?
#
loop_
_entity_poly.entity_id
_entity_poly.type
_entity_poly.pdbx_seq_one_letter_code
_entity_poly.pdbx_strand_id
1 'polypeptide(L)'
;MNLHDARVIRPALGALCVASLATLSACGGEACFGFNDGCFNGNGNGTQTITVSGTAATGPALASATVAARCAQGSGSALSDGGGNYSLTFNATLPCVLTVTSGGATLHSLAFAGGTFNTTPETDLMLVYLASQLGTTTAGLIANLPNSAHVQQVLENQSDVQAAQVAVVANLQQRYAVTLTTQAFLTTPFVVGQPGIDSDLVALATAGAIDANGMPDPAAVQLLAQAGAAHPL
;
A
#
# COMPACT_ATOMS: atom_id res chain seq x y z
N MET A 1 5.10 -2.65 83.78
CA MET A 1 4.78 -1.35 84.42
C MET A 1 3.70 -0.68 83.58
N ASN A 2 2.49 -0.55 84.14
CA ASN A 2 1.33 0.31 83.79
C ASN A 2 0.82 0.30 82.32
N LEU A 3 -0.33 -0.32 81.97
CA LEU A 3 -1.74 0.18 82.08
C LEU A 3 -1.85 1.67 81.67
N HIS A 4 -2.67 2.15 80.72
CA HIS A 4 -4.14 2.18 80.61
C HIS A 4 -4.47 2.52 79.14
N ASP A 5 -5.31 1.81 78.38
CA ASP A 5 -6.78 1.70 78.39
C ASP A 5 -7.60 2.96 78.01
N ALA A 6 -8.46 2.72 77.01
CA ALA A 6 -9.54 3.45 76.33
C ALA A 6 -9.98 4.88 76.70
N ARG A 7 -10.46 5.63 75.68
CA ARG A 7 -11.82 6.22 75.68
C ARG A 7 -12.28 6.80 74.35
N VAL A 8 -13.44 6.30 73.90
CA VAL A 8 -14.34 6.84 72.87
C VAL A 8 -15.17 7.97 73.48
N ILE A 9 -15.24 9.16 72.85
CA ILE A 9 -16.40 10.09 72.95
C ILE A 9 -16.51 10.94 71.65
N ARG A 10 -17.60 10.75 70.88
CA ARG A 10 -18.23 11.76 69.99
C ARG A 10 -19.20 12.59 70.85
N PRO A 11 -19.42 13.90 70.67
CA PRO A 11 -20.20 14.46 69.54
C PRO A 11 -19.68 15.87 69.09
N ALA A 12 -20.06 16.44 67.95
CA ALA A 12 -21.25 17.28 67.81
C ALA A 12 -21.38 17.80 66.37
N LEU A 13 -22.63 18.06 65.99
CA LEU A 13 -23.09 18.61 64.73
C LEU A 13 -22.50 20.00 64.44
N GLY A 14 -22.20 20.24 63.17
CA GLY A 14 -21.97 21.57 62.60
C GLY A 14 -22.28 21.53 61.12
N ALA A 15 -23.53 21.84 60.77
CA ALA A 15 -24.01 21.95 59.40
C ALA A 15 -23.36 23.13 58.67
N LEU A 16 -22.97 22.94 57.41
CA LEU A 16 -22.91 24.03 56.42
C LEU A 16 -23.01 23.44 55.00
N CYS A 17 -24.17 23.67 54.38
CA CYS A 17 -24.44 23.52 52.97
C CYS A 17 -23.63 24.54 52.16
N VAL A 18 -22.96 24.11 51.08
CA VAL A 18 -22.90 24.89 49.83
C VAL A 18 -22.93 23.90 48.67
N ALA A 19 -24.00 23.96 47.88
CA ALA A 19 -24.09 23.35 46.58
C ALA A 19 -23.37 24.24 45.55
N SER A 20 -22.48 23.65 44.76
CA SER A 20 -22.07 24.22 43.47
C SER A 20 -21.69 23.10 42.52
N LEU A 21 -22.64 22.70 41.67
CA LEU A 21 -22.35 22.09 40.38
C LEU A 21 -21.72 23.19 39.50
N ALA A 22 -20.49 22.97 39.07
CA ALA A 22 -19.92 23.67 37.92
C ALA A 22 -19.11 22.67 37.11
N THR A 23 -19.67 22.27 35.98
CA THR A 23 -19.00 21.59 34.87
C THR A 23 -17.90 22.51 34.34
N LEU A 24 -16.63 22.19 34.62
CA LEU A 24 -15.51 22.89 33.98
C LEU A 24 -15.12 22.16 32.70
N SER A 25 -15.81 22.54 31.63
CA SER A 25 -15.38 22.31 30.26
C SER A 25 -14.13 23.15 29.96
N ALA A 26 -13.11 22.47 29.42
CA ALA A 26 -12.15 22.95 28.44
C ALA A 26 -11.45 24.31 28.68
N CYS A 27 -10.16 24.23 29.02
CA CYS A 27 -9.14 25.09 28.42
C CYS A 27 -7.78 24.38 28.48
N GLY A 28 -7.61 23.34 27.65
CA GLY A 28 -6.32 22.73 27.37
C GLY A 28 -5.57 23.60 26.36
N GLY A 29 -4.94 24.68 26.84
CA GLY A 29 -4.06 25.53 26.05
C GLY A 29 -2.63 25.00 26.12
N GLU A 30 -2.26 24.10 25.21
CA GLU A 30 -0.87 23.72 24.99
C GLU A 30 -0.26 24.70 23.97
N ALA A 31 0.60 25.59 24.43
CA ALA A 31 1.33 26.51 23.58
C ALA A 31 2.51 25.76 22.93
N CYS A 32 2.35 25.32 21.68
CA CYS A 32 3.46 24.79 20.88
C CYS A 32 4.36 25.94 20.40
N PHE A 33 5.56 26.03 20.99
CA PHE A 33 6.67 26.79 20.43
C PHE A 33 7.63 25.80 19.74
N GLY A 34 7.50 25.67 18.42
CA GLY A 34 8.40 24.88 17.59
C GLY A 34 8.38 25.42 16.17
N PHE A 35 9.52 25.90 15.68
CA PHE A 35 9.68 26.13 14.25
C PHE A 35 9.76 24.75 13.58
N ASN A 36 8.71 24.40 12.83
CA ASN A 36 8.64 23.25 11.91
C ASN A 36 8.10 21.90 12.42
N ASP A 37 7.03 21.86 13.24
CA ASP A 37 6.14 20.67 13.28
C ASP A 37 4.69 21.01 13.69
N GLY A 38 3.73 20.32 13.07
CA GLY A 38 2.32 20.71 12.98
C GLY A 38 1.47 20.50 14.24
N CYS A 39 0.73 21.54 14.62
CA CYS A 39 -0.43 21.42 15.51
C CYS A 39 -1.61 20.79 14.77
N PHE A 40 -1.81 19.48 14.88
CA PHE A 40 -3.00 18.83 14.32
C PHE A 40 -4.15 18.81 15.34
N ASN A 41 -4.97 19.86 15.29
CA ASN A 41 -6.38 19.73 15.66
C ASN A 41 -7.24 20.19 14.48
N GLY A 42 -7.82 19.23 13.78
CA GLY A 42 -8.79 19.45 12.70
C GLY A 42 -8.68 18.38 11.62
N ASN A 43 -9.68 17.50 11.55
CA ASN A 43 -10.24 16.91 10.32
C ASN A 43 -9.43 17.16 9.01
N GLY A 44 -8.26 16.54 8.91
CA GLY A 44 -7.33 16.74 7.80
C GLY A 44 -7.56 15.72 6.70
N ASN A 45 -8.65 15.88 5.97
CA ASN A 45 -8.93 15.22 4.70
C ASN A 45 -7.96 15.80 3.63
N GLY A 46 -6.66 15.60 3.81
CA GLY A 46 -5.60 16.31 3.08
C GLY A 46 -4.54 15.36 2.51
N THR A 47 -4.09 15.68 1.30
CA THR A 47 -2.96 15.01 0.64
C THR A 47 -1.65 15.33 1.35
N GLN A 48 -0.71 14.38 1.37
CA GLN A 48 0.66 14.54 1.90
C GLN A 48 1.70 14.42 0.79
N THR A 49 2.84 15.09 0.93
CA THR A 49 3.96 14.91 0.00
C THR A 49 4.54 13.50 0.14
N ILE A 50 4.43 12.69 -0.90
CA ILE A 50 5.04 11.36 -0.96
C ILE A 50 6.05 11.29 -2.10
N THR A 51 7.04 10.42 -1.96
CA THR A 51 7.95 10.04 -3.04
C THR A 51 7.78 8.56 -3.32
N VAL A 52 7.48 8.23 -4.57
CA VAL A 52 7.40 6.85 -5.08
C VAL A 52 8.48 6.67 -6.14
N SER A 53 9.23 5.59 -6.04
CA SER A 53 10.24 5.20 -7.01
C SER A 53 10.10 3.74 -7.38
N GLY A 54 10.78 3.29 -8.43
CA GLY A 54 10.77 1.88 -8.82
C GLY A 54 11.40 1.65 -10.18
N THR A 55 11.38 0.39 -10.60
CA THR A 55 11.86 -0.03 -11.92
C THR A 55 10.69 -0.55 -12.74
N ALA A 56 10.54 -0.03 -13.96
CA ALA A 56 9.59 -0.48 -14.96
C ALA A 56 10.27 -1.42 -15.96
N ALA A 57 9.89 -2.69 -15.99
CA ALA A 57 10.51 -3.69 -16.86
C ALA A 57 9.57 -4.85 -17.17
N THR A 58 9.76 -5.46 -18.35
CA THR A 58 9.07 -6.69 -18.80
C THR A 58 10.06 -7.82 -19.08
N GLY A 59 11.23 -7.77 -18.44
CA GLY A 59 12.47 -8.38 -18.92
C GLY A 59 13.41 -7.26 -19.36
N PRO A 60 13.28 -6.68 -20.57
CA PRO A 60 13.96 -5.44 -20.90
C PRO A 60 13.40 -4.26 -20.09
N ALA A 61 14.25 -3.27 -19.86
CA ALA A 61 13.87 -1.99 -19.27
C ALA A 61 12.87 -1.27 -20.18
N LEU A 62 11.79 -0.77 -19.58
CA LEU A 62 10.85 0.11 -20.27
C LEU A 62 11.41 1.54 -20.23
N ALA A 63 12.27 1.89 -21.18
CA ALA A 63 12.87 3.21 -21.28
C ALA A 63 11.88 4.27 -21.79
N SER A 64 11.95 5.50 -21.23
CA SER A 64 11.07 6.62 -21.62
C SER A 64 9.57 6.28 -21.55
N ALA A 65 9.20 5.35 -20.67
CA ALA A 65 7.83 4.97 -20.44
C ALA A 65 7.14 6.05 -19.60
N THR A 66 5.86 6.31 -19.89
CA THR A 66 5.06 7.20 -19.04
C THR A 66 4.64 6.46 -17.80
N VAL A 67 5.06 6.93 -16.63
CA VAL A 67 4.68 6.41 -15.31
C VAL A 67 3.69 7.37 -14.69
N ALA A 68 2.42 6.99 -14.60
CA ALA A 68 1.37 7.76 -13.96
C ALA A 68 0.96 7.12 -12.63
N ALA A 69 0.93 7.91 -11.56
CA ALA A 69 0.37 7.49 -10.28
C ALA A 69 -1.01 8.14 -10.08
N ARG A 70 -2.00 7.30 -9.80
CA ARG A 70 -3.36 7.73 -9.44
C ARG A 70 -3.71 7.15 -8.08
N CYS A 71 -3.92 8.02 -7.10
CA CYS A 71 -4.14 7.61 -5.73
C CYS A 71 -5.58 7.80 -5.28
N ALA A 72 -5.90 7.37 -4.06
CA ALA A 72 -7.20 7.65 -3.43
C ALA A 72 -7.55 9.15 -3.54
N GLN A 73 -6.55 10.01 -3.30
CA GLN A 73 -6.59 11.42 -3.69
C GLN A 73 -5.23 11.86 -4.24
N GLY A 74 -5.22 12.69 -5.27
CA GLY A 74 -4.00 13.17 -5.91
C GLY A 74 -3.44 12.24 -6.99
N SER A 75 -2.58 12.82 -7.82
CA SER A 75 -1.94 12.11 -8.95
C SER A 75 -0.61 12.77 -9.30
N GLY A 76 0.29 12.00 -9.91
CA GLY A 76 1.56 12.47 -10.43
C GLY A 76 1.98 11.70 -11.67
N SER A 77 2.96 12.20 -12.40
CA SER A 77 3.54 11.48 -13.53
C SER A 77 5.01 11.79 -13.72
N ALA A 78 5.76 10.81 -14.19
CA ALA A 78 7.16 10.94 -14.58
C ALA A 78 7.45 10.07 -15.81
N LEU A 79 8.67 10.18 -16.32
CA LEU A 79 9.21 9.24 -17.30
C LEU A 79 10.22 8.33 -16.63
N SER A 80 10.27 7.07 -17.04
CA SER A 80 11.39 6.19 -16.71
C SER A 80 12.65 6.55 -17.50
N ASP A 81 13.82 6.35 -16.89
CA ASP A 81 15.12 6.52 -17.54
C ASP A 81 15.48 5.35 -18.48
N GLY A 82 16.68 5.36 -19.05
CA GLY A 82 17.14 4.29 -19.96
C GLY A 82 17.29 2.92 -19.30
N GLY A 83 17.37 2.84 -17.97
CA GLY A 83 17.37 1.61 -17.18
C GLY A 83 15.98 1.22 -16.69
N GLY A 84 14.93 1.97 -17.04
CA GLY A 84 13.57 1.73 -16.58
C GLY A 84 13.27 2.32 -15.19
N ASN A 85 14.22 3.00 -14.56
CA ASN A 85 14.02 3.56 -13.22
C ASN A 85 13.15 4.81 -13.30
N TYR A 86 12.25 4.99 -12.34
CA TYR A 86 11.46 6.20 -12.18
C TYR A 86 11.44 6.67 -10.73
N SER A 87 11.19 7.97 -10.56
CA SER A 87 10.94 8.59 -9.26
C SER A 87 9.99 9.76 -9.45
N LEU A 88 8.97 9.86 -8.60
CA LEU A 88 7.99 10.93 -8.61
C LEU A 88 7.71 11.40 -7.18
N THR A 89 7.71 12.71 -6.99
CA THR A 89 7.35 13.36 -5.72
C THR A 89 6.15 14.26 -5.95
N PHE A 90 5.06 14.02 -5.22
CA PHE A 90 3.78 14.71 -5.42
C PHE A 90 2.91 14.63 -4.15
N ASN A 91 1.88 15.47 -4.08
CA ASN A 91 0.93 15.45 -2.97
C ASN A 91 -0.19 14.43 -3.25
N ALA A 92 -0.35 13.44 -2.39
CA ALA A 92 -1.38 12.42 -2.52
C ALA A 92 -1.84 11.82 -1.17
N THR A 93 -2.96 11.12 -1.21
CA THR A 93 -3.42 10.19 -0.17
C THR A 93 -3.33 8.79 -0.77
N LEU A 94 -2.60 7.91 -0.08
CA LEU A 94 -2.41 6.51 -0.47
C LEU A 94 -3.74 5.72 -0.38
N PRO A 95 -3.84 4.52 -0.95
CA PRO A 95 -2.85 3.89 -1.84
C PRO A 95 -2.94 4.47 -3.26
N CYS A 96 -1.91 4.21 -4.06
CA CYS A 96 -1.83 4.61 -5.46
C CYS A 96 -1.75 3.40 -6.39
N VAL A 97 -2.45 3.47 -7.52
CA VAL A 97 -2.14 2.61 -8.65
C VAL A 97 -1.11 3.34 -9.52
N LEU A 98 -0.01 2.66 -9.81
CA LEU A 98 0.96 3.06 -10.81
C LEU A 98 0.55 2.46 -12.15
N THR A 99 0.59 3.25 -13.21
CA THR A 99 0.31 2.81 -14.58
C THR A 99 1.51 3.20 -15.43
N VAL A 100 2.16 2.20 -16.01
CA VAL A 100 3.30 2.41 -16.91
C VAL A 100 2.88 2.08 -18.32
N THR A 101 3.04 3.03 -19.23
CA THR A 101 2.74 2.86 -20.65
C THR A 101 3.98 3.05 -21.52
N SER A 102 4.28 2.08 -22.37
CA SER A 102 5.39 2.13 -23.34
C SER A 102 5.10 1.26 -24.55
N GLY A 103 5.26 1.78 -25.76
CA GLY A 103 5.23 0.98 -27.00
C GLY A 103 3.96 0.15 -27.25
N GLY A 104 2.84 0.48 -26.59
CA GLY A 104 1.58 -0.28 -26.65
C GLY A 104 1.33 -1.20 -25.45
N ALA A 105 2.33 -1.46 -24.61
CA ALA A 105 2.18 -2.15 -23.34
C ALA A 105 1.68 -1.18 -22.26
N THR A 106 0.78 -1.66 -21.39
CA THR A 106 0.30 -0.91 -20.21
C THR A 106 0.28 -1.84 -19.02
N LEU A 107 1.21 -1.62 -18.08
CA LEU A 107 1.33 -2.39 -16.85
C LEU A 107 0.83 -1.58 -15.67
N HIS A 108 0.28 -2.28 -14.69
CA HIS A 108 -0.20 -1.70 -13.45
C HIS A 108 0.59 -2.23 -12.26
N SER A 109 0.71 -1.38 -11.24
CA SER A 109 1.30 -1.72 -9.96
C SER A 109 0.61 -0.95 -8.83
N LEU A 110 0.99 -1.23 -7.59
CA LEU A 110 0.42 -0.66 -6.38
C LEU A 110 1.51 0.04 -5.56
N ALA A 111 1.22 1.22 -5.03
CA ALA A 111 2.01 1.86 -4.00
C ALA A 111 1.13 2.15 -2.77
N PHE A 112 1.37 1.42 -1.68
CA PHE A 112 0.64 1.59 -0.41
C PHE A 112 1.39 2.48 0.59
N ALA A 113 2.60 2.91 0.25
CA ALA A 113 3.44 3.83 1.03
C ALA A 113 4.28 4.69 0.09
N GLY A 114 5.06 5.63 0.64
CA GLY A 114 6.23 6.16 -0.07
C GLY A 114 7.35 5.11 -0.09
N GLY A 115 8.23 5.16 -1.10
CA GLY A 115 9.34 4.22 -1.26
C GLY A 115 9.36 3.53 -2.61
N THR A 116 9.93 2.34 -2.66
CA THR A 116 10.12 1.56 -3.90
C THR A 116 8.93 0.66 -4.17
N PHE A 117 8.34 0.83 -5.35
CA PHE A 117 7.24 0.05 -5.91
C PHE A 117 7.52 -0.14 -7.39
N ASN A 118 7.92 -1.34 -7.80
CA ASN A 118 8.25 -1.66 -9.18
C ASN A 118 6.99 -1.79 -10.04
N THR A 119 7.13 -1.71 -11.35
CA THR A 119 6.04 -2.01 -12.29
C THR A 119 6.50 -3.05 -13.30
N THR A 120 6.02 -4.28 -13.15
CA THR A 120 6.40 -5.44 -13.96
C THR A 120 5.16 -6.28 -14.29
N PRO A 121 5.25 -7.29 -15.19
CA PRO A 121 4.16 -8.24 -15.41
C PRO A 121 3.69 -8.96 -14.14
N GLU A 122 4.60 -9.20 -13.18
CA GLU A 122 4.24 -9.80 -11.88
C GLU A 122 3.38 -8.88 -11.02
N THR A 123 3.63 -7.56 -11.04
CA THR A 123 2.80 -6.59 -10.30
C THR A 123 1.42 -6.42 -10.92
N ASP A 124 1.31 -6.55 -12.23
CA ASP A 124 0.02 -6.53 -12.94
C ASP A 124 -0.80 -7.78 -12.57
N LEU A 125 -0.15 -8.95 -12.56
CA LEU A 125 -0.74 -10.21 -12.09
C LEU A 125 -1.16 -10.16 -10.62
N MET A 126 -0.39 -9.49 -9.75
CA MET A 126 -0.78 -9.24 -8.36
C MET A 126 -2.07 -8.42 -8.27
N LEU A 127 -2.22 -7.38 -9.08
CA LEU A 127 -3.45 -6.59 -9.13
C LEU A 127 -4.63 -7.39 -9.68
N VAL A 128 -4.41 -8.28 -10.66
CA VAL A 128 -5.45 -9.24 -11.12
C VAL A 128 -5.92 -10.13 -9.97
N TYR A 129 -4.98 -10.67 -9.19
CA TYR A 129 -5.28 -11.51 -8.02
C TYR A 129 -6.10 -10.73 -6.98
N LEU A 130 -5.61 -9.56 -6.54
CA LEU A 130 -6.29 -8.70 -5.55
C LEU A 130 -7.68 -8.24 -6.03
N ALA A 131 -7.79 -7.84 -7.30
CA ALA A 131 -9.08 -7.46 -7.88
C ALA A 131 -10.08 -8.62 -7.83
N SER A 132 -9.61 -9.84 -8.09
CA SER A 132 -10.46 -11.03 -8.07
C SER A 132 -10.86 -11.44 -6.64
N GLN A 133 -9.99 -11.25 -5.64
CA GLN A 133 -10.36 -11.41 -4.23
C GLN A 133 -11.46 -10.42 -3.81
N LEU A 134 -11.46 -9.23 -4.40
CA LEU A 134 -12.47 -8.19 -4.21
C LEU A 134 -13.72 -8.36 -5.09
N GLY A 135 -13.80 -9.44 -5.88
CA GLY A 135 -14.93 -9.72 -6.77
C GLY A 135 -15.06 -8.74 -7.95
N THR A 136 -13.95 -8.16 -8.40
CA THR A 136 -13.90 -7.17 -9.50
C THR A 136 -12.80 -7.50 -10.51
N THR A 137 -12.62 -6.64 -11.51
CA THR A 137 -11.52 -6.71 -12.48
C THR A 137 -10.46 -5.66 -12.14
N THR A 138 -9.24 -5.78 -12.68
CA THR A 138 -8.19 -4.76 -12.49
C THR A 138 -8.68 -3.36 -12.88
N ALA A 139 -9.39 -3.23 -14.01
CA ALA A 139 -9.98 -1.96 -14.42
C ALA A 139 -11.04 -1.45 -13.42
N GLY A 140 -11.88 -2.34 -12.88
CA GLY A 140 -12.85 -2.02 -11.85
C GLY A 140 -12.21 -1.59 -10.53
N LEU A 141 -11.13 -2.27 -10.11
CA LEU A 141 -10.34 -1.92 -8.93
C LEU A 141 -9.75 -0.51 -9.05
N ILE A 142 -9.13 -0.22 -10.20
CA ILE A 142 -8.52 1.09 -10.47
C ILE A 142 -9.57 2.20 -10.51
N ALA A 143 -10.71 1.95 -11.16
CA ALA A 143 -11.80 2.92 -11.26
C ALA A 143 -12.46 3.22 -9.88
N ASN A 144 -12.55 2.21 -9.01
CA ASN A 144 -13.18 2.33 -7.70
C ASN A 144 -12.24 2.79 -6.58
N LEU A 145 -10.92 2.72 -6.76
CA LEU A 145 -9.93 3.15 -5.79
C LEU A 145 -10.25 4.51 -5.12
N PRO A 146 -10.55 5.61 -5.83
CA PRO A 146 -10.83 6.89 -5.18
C PRO A 146 -12.17 6.95 -4.44
N ASN A 147 -13.09 6.02 -4.72
CA ASN A 147 -14.48 6.09 -4.26
C ASN A 147 -14.89 4.96 -3.29
N SER A 148 -13.99 4.03 -2.97
CA SER A 148 -14.30 2.85 -2.15
C SER A 148 -13.33 2.71 -0.99
N ALA A 149 -13.83 2.99 0.23
CA ALA A 149 -13.06 2.80 1.46
C ALA A 149 -12.63 1.34 1.66
N HIS A 150 -13.44 0.38 1.22
CA HIS A 150 -13.09 -1.04 1.28
C HIS A 150 -11.89 -1.37 0.38
N VAL A 151 -11.89 -0.87 -0.86
CA VAL A 151 -10.75 -1.06 -1.79
C VAL A 151 -9.50 -0.38 -1.24
N GLN A 152 -9.63 0.84 -0.69
CA GLN A 152 -8.52 1.56 -0.07
C GLN A 152 -7.94 0.76 1.10
N GLN A 153 -8.79 0.29 2.02
CA GLN A 153 -8.37 -0.47 3.19
C GLN A 153 -7.60 -1.75 2.82
N VAL A 154 -8.09 -2.51 1.84
CA VAL A 154 -7.41 -3.73 1.37
C VAL A 154 -6.06 -3.43 0.73
N LEU A 155 -6.00 -2.39 -0.11
CA LEU A 155 -4.78 -2.04 -0.84
C LEU A 155 -3.73 -1.33 0.04
N GLU A 156 -4.14 -0.68 1.13
CA GLU A 156 -3.24 -0.15 2.16
C GLU A 156 -2.70 -1.23 3.09
N ASN A 157 -3.39 -2.37 3.18
CA ASN A 157 -3.00 -3.42 4.10
C ASN A 157 -1.79 -4.21 3.57
N GLN A 158 -0.63 -3.94 4.16
CA GLN A 158 0.62 -4.61 3.80
C GLN A 158 0.55 -6.14 3.95
N SER A 159 -0.25 -6.68 4.88
CA SER A 159 -0.39 -8.15 5.00
C SER A 159 -1.10 -8.74 3.79
N ASP A 160 -2.14 -8.08 3.31
CA ASP A 160 -2.95 -8.56 2.18
C ASP A 160 -2.14 -8.45 0.88
N VAL A 161 -1.42 -7.35 0.70
CA VAL A 161 -0.49 -7.17 -0.43
C VAL A 161 0.65 -8.19 -0.39
N GLN A 162 1.25 -8.46 0.77
CA GLN A 162 2.30 -9.47 0.88
C GLN A 162 1.77 -10.89 0.64
N ALA A 163 0.58 -11.20 1.15
CA ALA A 163 -0.08 -12.48 0.89
C ALA A 163 -0.40 -12.67 -0.60
N ALA A 164 -0.86 -11.61 -1.28
CA ALA A 164 -1.08 -11.62 -2.71
C ALA A 164 0.21 -11.88 -3.50
N GLN A 165 1.34 -11.23 -3.15
CA GLN A 165 2.62 -11.49 -3.80
C GLN A 165 3.06 -12.96 -3.62
N VAL A 166 2.93 -13.52 -2.41
CA VAL A 166 3.26 -14.93 -2.14
C VAL A 166 2.37 -15.87 -2.96
N ALA A 167 1.07 -15.59 -3.04
CA ALA A 167 0.12 -16.39 -3.82
C ALA A 167 0.42 -16.33 -5.32
N VAL A 168 0.74 -15.15 -5.86
CA VAL A 168 1.16 -14.94 -7.25
C VAL A 168 2.38 -15.82 -7.56
N VAL A 169 3.43 -15.71 -6.75
CA VAL A 169 4.67 -16.49 -6.93
C VAL A 169 4.38 -18.00 -6.89
N ALA A 170 3.64 -18.46 -5.87
CA ALA A 170 3.33 -19.89 -5.74
C ALA A 170 2.54 -20.44 -6.95
N ASN A 171 1.52 -19.72 -7.42
CA ASN A 171 0.72 -20.12 -8.58
C ASN A 171 1.55 -20.15 -9.86
N LEU A 172 2.41 -19.15 -10.08
CA LEU A 172 3.28 -19.10 -11.25
C LEU A 172 4.33 -20.22 -11.23
N GLN A 173 5.00 -20.45 -10.10
CA GLN A 173 5.97 -21.54 -9.96
C GLN A 173 5.32 -22.90 -10.25
N GLN A 174 4.12 -23.15 -9.72
CA GLN A 174 3.41 -24.41 -9.93
C GLN A 174 2.95 -24.57 -11.39
N ARG A 175 2.37 -23.54 -12.01
CA ARG A 175 1.79 -23.63 -13.35
C ARG A 175 2.84 -23.70 -14.46
N TYR A 176 3.95 -22.99 -14.28
CA TYR A 176 4.98 -22.80 -15.30
C TYR A 176 6.27 -23.59 -15.01
N ALA A 177 6.31 -24.33 -13.90
CA ALA A 177 7.48 -25.11 -13.47
C ALA A 177 8.77 -24.27 -13.38
N VAL A 178 8.64 -23.01 -12.94
CA VAL A 178 9.74 -22.07 -12.73
C VAL A 178 10.08 -21.96 -11.24
N THR A 179 11.29 -21.50 -10.92
CA THR A 179 11.69 -21.13 -9.56
C THR A 179 11.97 -19.63 -9.53
N LEU A 180 11.13 -18.88 -8.82
CA LEU A 180 11.31 -17.43 -8.67
C LEU A 180 12.14 -17.16 -7.42
N THR A 181 13.03 -16.18 -7.51
CA THR A 181 14.02 -15.87 -6.47
C THR A 181 13.49 -14.90 -5.44
N THR A 182 12.50 -14.06 -5.76
CA THR A 182 11.87 -13.14 -4.81
C THR A 182 10.37 -13.37 -4.65
N GLN A 183 9.89 -13.22 -3.42
CA GLN A 183 8.46 -13.16 -3.12
C GLN A 183 7.96 -11.72 -2.95
N ALA A 184 8.86 -10.76 -2.72
CA ALA A 184 8.52 -9.36 -2.50
C ALA A 184 8.82 -8.52 -3.76
N PHE A 185 8.39 -8.99 -4.93
CA PHE A 185 8.70 -8.38 -6.23
C PHE A 185 8.17 -6.95 -6.38
N LEU A 186 7.12 -6.59 -5.62
CA LEU A 186 6.55 -5.25 -5.63
C LEU A 186 7.54 -4.22 -5.07
N THR A 187 8.15 -4.51 -3.92
CA THR A 187 8.91 -3.51 -3.15
C THR A 187 10.42 -3.73 -3.16
N THR A 188 10.90 -4.88 -3.61
CA THR A 188 12.34 -5.18 -3.67
C THR A 188 12.98 -4.35 -4.79
N PRO A 189 13.92 -3.44 -4.50
CA PRO A 189 14.61 -2.70 -5.55
C PRO A 189 15.40 -3.66 -6.46
N PHE A 190 15.37 -3.43 -7.76
CA PHE A 190 16.19 -4.18 -8.71
C PHE A 190 16.64 -3.32 -9.90
N VAL A 191 17.67 -3.81 -10.57
CA VAL A 191 18.22 -3.21 -11.79
C VAL A 191 18.12 -4.25 -12.91
N VAL A 192 17.64 -3.83 -14.07
CA VAL A 192 17.55 -4.70 -15.25
C VAL A 192 18.92 -5.25 -15.63
N GLY A 193 18.98 -6.53 -15.97
CA GLY A 193 20.21 -7.26 -16.26
C GLY A 193 20.97 -7.78 -15.04
N GLN A 194 20.43 -7.63 -13.82
CA GLN A 194 21.03 -8.19 -12.59
C GLN A 194 20.24 -9.41 -12.08
N PRO A 195 20.88 -10.33 -11.33
CA PRO A 195 20.17 -11.42 -10.66
C PRO A 195 19.05 -10.90 -9.73
N GLY A 196 17.99 -11.69 -9.57
CA GLY A 196 16.82 -11.33 -8.77
C GLY A 196 15.57 -11.21 -9.64
N ILE A 197 14.76 -10.17 -9.41
CA ILE A 197 13.50 -9.94 -10.14
C ILE A 197 13.69 -10.00 -11.66
N ASP A 198 14.75 -9.41 -12.21
CA ASP A 198 14.96 -9.44 -13.66
C ASP A 198 15.15 -10.87 -14.20
N SER A 199 15.87 -11.72 -13.46
CA SER A 199 16.01 -13.14 -13.80
C SER A 199 14.68 -13.89 -13.68
N ASP A 200 13.85 -13.53 -12.71
CA ASP A 200 12.49 -14.07 -12.55
C ASP A 200 11.61 -13.70 -13.75
N LEU A 201 11.66 -12.45 -14.19
CA LEU A 201 10.96 -11.98 -15.40
C LEU A 201 11.42 -12.72 -16.66
N VAL A 202 12.73 -12.94 -16.81
CA VAL A 202 13.28 -13.73 -17.94
C VAL A 202 12.79 -15.18 -17.88
N ALA A 203 12.76 -15.80 -16.70
CA ALA A 203 12.27 -17.16 -16.52
C ALA A 203 10.77 -17.27 -16.84
N LEU A 204 9.96 -16.31 -16.39
CA LEU A 204 8.53 -16.23 -16.67
C LEU A 204 8.24 -16.04 -18.16
N ALA A 205 8.97 -15.14 -18.83
CA ALA A 205 8.86 -14.94 -20.26
C ALA A 205 9.24 -16.21 -21.05
N THR A 206 10.35 -16.87 -20.65
CA THR A 206 10.79 -18.12 -21.28
C THR A 206 9.77 -19.24 -21.10
N ALA A 207 9.07 -19.28 -19.97
CA ALA A 207 8.03 -20.27 -19.68
C ALA A 207 6.66 -19.93 -20.31
N GLY A 208 6.51 -18.76 -20.93
CA GLY A 208 5.26 -18.31 -21.56
C GLY A 208 4.22 -17.73 -20.58
N ALA A 209 4.65 -17.27 -19.40
CA ALA A 209 3.80 -16.50 -18.49
C ALA A 209 3.74 -15.00 -18.85
N ILE A 210 4.68 -14.53 -19.67
CA ILE A 210 4.74 -13.18 -20.23
C ILE A 210 4.75 -13.33 -21.75
N ASP A 211 3.91 -12.58 -22.44
CA ASP A 211 3.78 -12.61 -23.90
C ASP A 211 4.90 -11.83 -24.60
N ALA A 212 4.90 -11.87 -25.95
CA ALA A 212 5.92 -11.21 -26.76
C ALA A 212 5.90 -9.67 -26.66
N ASN A 213 4.82 -9.07 -26.15
CA ASN A 213 4.71 -7.63 -25.92
C ASN A 213 5.15 -7.23 -24.51
N GLY A 214 5.59 -8.19 -23.69
CA GLY A 214 5.94 -7.96 -22.30
C GLY A 214 4.73 -7.85 -21.37
N MET A 215 3.54 -8.26 -21.81
CA MET A 215 2.34 -8.29 -20.99
C MET A 215 2.14 -9.67 -20.36
N PRO A 216 1.45 -9.80 -19.22
CA PRO A 216 1.08 -11.12 -18.71
C PRO A 216 0.29 -11.93 -19.75
N ASP A 217 0.67 -13.19 -19.96
CA ASP A 217 -0.03 -14.09 -20.87
C ASP A 217 -1.49 -14.30 -20.39
N PRO A 218 -2.49 -14.39 -21.30
CA PRO A 218 -3.88 -14.58 -20.91
C PRO A 218 -4.13 -15.80 -19.99
N ALA A 219 -3.35 -16.88 -20.13
CA ALA A 219 -3.46 -18.04 -19.24
C ALA A 219 -2.93 -17.72 -17.83
N ALA A 220 -1.89 -16.89 -17.70
CA ALA A 220 -1.40 -16.42 -16.40
C ALA A 220 -2.43 -15.51 -15.71
N VAL A 221 -3.03 -14.59 -16.48
CA VAL A 221 -4.11 -13.72 -16.00
C VAL A 221 -5.29 -14.55 -15.52
N GLN A 222 -5.74 -15.52 -16.32
CA GLN A 222 -6.86 -16.38 -15.95
C GLN A 222 -6.55 -17.24 -14.72
N LEU A 223 -5.33 -17.78 -14.61
CA LEU A 223 -4.89 -18.52 -13.44
C LEU A 223 -5.01 -17.68 -12.17
N LEU A 224 -4.45 -16.46 -12.18
CA LEU A 224 -4.44 -15.63 -10.99
C LEU A 224 -5.79 -15.03 -10.66
N ALA A 225 -6.62 -14.78 -11.67
CA ALA A 225 -8.01 -14.38 -11.44
C ALA A 225 -8.80 -15.48 -10.71
N GLN A 226 -8.65 -16.74 -11.14
CA GLN A 226 -9.30 -17.88 -10.48
C GLN A 226 -8.75 -18.10 -9.07
N ALA A 227 -7.43 -18.01 -8.90
CA ALA A 227 -6.78 -18.16 -7.60
C ALA A 227 -7.25 -17.07 -6.62
N GLY A 228 -7.37 -15.82 -7.06
CA GLY A 228 -7.88 -14.71 -6.24
C GLY A 228 -9.35 -14.88 -5.89
N ALA A 229 -10.19 -15.26 -6.86
CA ALA A 229 -11.62 -15.52 -6.61
C ALA A 229 -11.87 -16.67 -5.61
N ALA A 230 -10.93 -17.61 -5.50
CA ALA A 230 -10.98 -18.70 -4.51
C ALA A 230 -10.61 -18.25 -3.07
N HIS A 231 -10.08 -17.04 -2.90
CA HIS A 231 -9.61 -16.50 -1.60
C HIS A 231 -10.14 -15.07 -1.37
N PRO A 232 -11.46 -14.87 -1.23
CA PRO A 232 -12.04 -13.53 -1.06
C PRO A 232 -11.58 -12.85 0.24
N LEU A 233 -11.54 -11.51 0.22
CA LEU A 233 -11.20 -10.64 1.35
C LEU A 233 -12.45 -10.02 1.97
#